data_AF-S4MI37-F1
#
_entry.id   AF-S4MI37-F1
#
_cell.length_a   1.000
_cell.length_b   1.000
_cell.length_c   1.000
_cell.angle_alpha   90.00
_cell.angle_beta   90.00
_cell.angle_gamma   90.00
#
_symmetry.space_group_name_H-M   'P 1'
#
loop_
_entity.id
_entity.type
_entity.pdbx_description
1 polymer ?
#
loop_
_entity_poly.entity_id
_entity_poly.type
_entity_poly.pdbx_seq_one_letter_code
_entity_poly.pdbx_strand_id
1 'polypeptide(L)'
;MIGDVVQAEGAPGPTLVLHRDRLPAGALASCAELTVVRRWLERTGRGHIRKLALIGTSADPSYDLDYRFVQCLPDGFDFRTGCGHSLLAAVVGTGRPGAVRVRAVTTGDTVVCVPEPHGAAYTVRLDRVTATADLLPTGRPADRLRGLTVSIVRYGNPYVFVDARDLGLDSAQALFTAGPAVLGRLIAVRAAAARLLGLPPQGALPKVAAVGSYRPGRLSVRAVTVPGWHPALALTGSVCLAAGTTVPGTLPSRLAHDGNAAYEACSRTARSLRLDTPSGPVHVSTEAPAERLQHVAVHHKRARVLERAVPLPWRIRVTA
;
A
#
# COMPACT_ATOMS: atom_id res chain seq x y z
N MET A 1 -20.14 11.53 17.28
CA MET A 1 -18.71 11.35 17.64
C MET A 1 -18.16 10.20 16.81
N ILE A 2 -17.44 10.45 15.70
CA ILE A 2 -17.50 9.50 14.56
C ILE A 2 -16.17 9.22 13.83
N GLY A 3 -15.03 9.69 14.34
CA GLY A 3 -13.75 9.29 13.76
C GLY A 3 -12.55 9.40 14.68
N ASP A 4 -11.49 8.69 14.32
CA ASP A 4 -10.20 8.71 15.00
C ASP A 4 -9.12 9.16 14.00
N VAL A 5 -8.14 9.94 14.46
CA VAL A 5 -6.95 10.27 13.65
C VAL A 5 -5.84 9.33 14.05
N VAL A 6 -5.38 8.51 13.11
CA VAL A 6 -4.39 7.46 13.37
C VAL A 6 -3.24 7.55 12.36
N GLN A 7 -2.01 7.48 12.86
CA GLN A 7 -0.79 7.53 12.05
C GLN A 7 -0.11 6.17 12.08
N ALA A 8 0.04 5.53 10.91
CA ALA A 8 0.92 4.38 10.74
C ALA A 8 2.37 4.82 10.49
N GLU A 9 3.32 4.07 11.03
CA GLU A 9 4.75 4.32 10.83
C GLU A 9 5.15 4.13 9.36
N GLY A 10 5.92 5.07 8.81
CA GLY A 10 6.33 5.10 7.40
C GLY A 10 5.26 5.61 6.43
N ALA A 11 4.07 5.99 6.92
CA ALA A 11 3.03 6.59 6.09
C ALA A 11 3.30 8.09 5.82
N PRO A 12 3.03 8.61 4.60
CA PRO A 12 3.16 10.03 4.25
C PRO A 12 2.38 11.04 5.11
N GLY A 13 1.46 10.56 5.95
CA GLY A 13 0.60 11.40 6.78
C GLY A 13 -0.50 10.56 7.43
N PRO A 14 -1.26 11.17 8.35
CA PRO A 14 -2.24 10.46 9.17
C PRO A 14 -3.48 10.10 8.36
N THR A 15 -4.25 9.17 8.89
CA THR A 15 -5.52 8.71 8.35
C THR A 15 -6.64 9.13 9.29
N LEU A 16 -7.68 9.76 8.76
CA LEU A 16 -8.95 9.90 9.47
C LEU A 16 -9.76 8.61 9.27
N VAL A 17 -9.92 7.85 10.34
CA VAL A 17 -10.69 6.60 10.40
C VAL A 17 -12.13 6.96 10.74
N LEU A 18 -13.06 6.62 9.87
CA LEU A 18 -14.48 6.91 9.97
C LEU A 18 -15.25 5.60 10.19
N HIS A 19 -15.92 5.49 11.33
CA HIS A 19 -16.68 4.29 11.71
C HIS A 19 -18.12 4.39 11.18
N ARG A 20 -18.40 3.67 10.08
CA ARG A 20 -19.70 3.64 9.39
C ARG A 20 -20.84 3.18 10.30
N ASP A 21 -20.58 2.24 11.19
CA ASP A 21 -21.59 1.74 12.15
C ASP A 21 -22.01 2.82 13.17
N ARG A 22 -21.27 3.92 13.25
CA ARG A 22 -21.57 5.08 14.11
C ARG A 22 -22.10 6.28 13.31
N LEU A 23 -22.30 6.12 12.01
CA LEU A 23 -22.84 7.12 11.10
C LEU A 23 -24.34 6.85 10.84
N PRO A 24 -25.14 7.90 10.54
CA PRO A 24 -26.51 7.72 10.07
C PRO A 24 -26.57 6.83 8.81
N ALA A 25 -27.69 6.14 8.60
CA ALA A 25 -27.92 5.41 7.36
C ALA A 25 -27.80 6.36 6.14
N GLY A 26 -27.15 5.91 5.06
CA GLY A 26 -26.90 6.72 3.87
C GLY A 26 -25.72 7.71 3.97
N ALA A 27 -25.09 7.82 5.15
CA ALA A 27 -23.91 8.64 5.36
C ALA A 27 -22.71 8.21 4.49
N LEU A 28 -22.01 9.20 3.94
CA LEU A 28 -20.84 9.02 3.06
C LEU A 28 -21.18 8.23 1.80
N ALA A 29 -22.45 8.29 1.37
CA ALA A 29 -22.89 7.73 0.10
C ALA A 29 -22.49 8.62 -1.08
N SER A 30 -22.08 9.87 -0.83
CA SER A 30 -21.69 10.82 -1.89
C SER A 30 -20.36 11.52 -1.64
N CYS A 31 -19.73 11.98 -2.73
CA CYS A 31 -18.55 12.86 -2.66
C CYS A 31 -18.86 14.19 -1.98
N ALA A 32 -20.11 14.67 -1.99
CA ALA A 32 -20.48 15.93 -1.36
C ALA A 32 -20.26 15.91 0.16
N GLU A 33 -20.61 14.82 0.82
CA GLU A 33 -20.41 14.66 2.26
C GLU A 33 -18.91 14.57 2.61
N LEU A 34 -18.12 13.88 1.80
CA LEU A 34 -16.66 13.85 1.96
C LEU A 34 -16.03 15.23 1.74
N THR A 35 -16.59 16.04 0.83
CA THR A 35 -16.18 17.45 0.65
C THR A 35 -16.46 18.27 1.91
N VAL A 36 -17.61 18.06 2.58
CA VAL A 36 -17.91 18.72 3.86
C VAL A 36 -16.89 18.33 4.93
N VAL A 37 -16.56 17.03 5.04
CA VAL A 37 -15.51 16.54 5.95
C VAL A 37 -14.15 17.18 5.61
N ARG A 38 -13.79 17.29 4.32
CA ARG A 38 -12.53 17.91 3.90
C ARG A 38 -12.46 19.40 4.25
N ARG A 39 -13.49 20.18 3.96
CA ARG A 39 -13.55 21.60 4.33
C ARG A 39 -13.50 21.81 5.84
N TRP A 40 -14.11 20.90 6.60
CA TRP A 40 -14.03 20.93 8.06
C TRP A 40 -12.61 20.64 8.58
N LEU A 41 -11.93 19.65 8.00
CA LEU A 41 -10.52 19.37 8.33
C LEU A 41 -9.65 20.61 8.06
N GLU A 42 -9.84 21.29 6.93
CA GLU A 42 -9.12 22.54 6.61
C GLU A 42 -9.35 23.64 7.65
N ARG A 43 -10.62 24.00 7.92
CA ARG A 43 -10.94 25.06 8.89
C ARG A 43 -10.51 24.76 10.32
N THR A 44 -10.35 23.49 10.68
CA THR A 44 -9.93 23.08 12.03
C THR A 44 -8.43 22.77 12.13
N GLY A 45 -7.63 23.24 11.17
CA GLY A 45 -6.16 23.09 11.18
C GLY A 45 -5.65 21.67 10.85
N ARG A 46 -6.55 20.77 10.45
CA ARG A 46 -6.27 19.36 10.07
C ARG A 46 -6.24 19.15 8.55
N GLY A 47 -6.02 20.21 7.77
CA GLY A 47 -6.02 20.17 6.30
C GLY A 47 -4.96 19.25 5.68
N HIS A 48 -3.91 18.91 6.46
CA HIS A 48 -2.86 17.96 6.09
C HIS A 48 -3.34 16.49 6.07
N ILE A 49 -4.48 16.18 6.70
CA ILE A 49 -5.07 14.83 6.67
C ILE A 49 -5.72 14.60 5.30
N ARG A 50 -5.00 13.91 4.41
CA ARG A 50 -5.45 13.63 3.03
C ARG A 50 -5.87 12.18 2.78
N LYS A 51 -6.02 11.39 3.84
CA LYS A 51 -6.34 9.97 3.76
C LYS A 51 -7.51 9.66 4.68
N LEU A 52 -8.53 9.02 4.14
CA LEU A 52 -9.69 8.58 4.89
C LEU A 52 -9.78 7.06 4.81
N ALA A 53 -10.14 6.44 5.92
CA ALA A 53 -10.47 5.02 6.01
C ALA A 53 -11.91 4.90 6.47
N LEU A 54 -12.78 4.37 5.62
CA LEU A 54 -14.15 4.05 5.99
C LEU A 54 -14.18 2.61 6.46
N ILE A 55 -14.57 2.38 7.72
CA ILE A 55 -14.68 1.04 8.28
C ILE A 55 -16.04 0.77 8.88
N GLY A 56 -16.48 -0.48 8.84
CA GLY A 56 -17.67 -0.96 9.53
C GLY A 56 -17.54 -2.45 9.81
N THR A 57 -18.41 -2.99 10.65
CA THR A 57 -18.49 -4.43 10.88
C THR A 57 -18.90 -5.12 9.57
N SER A 58 -18.18 -6.18 9.21
CA SER A 58 -18.50 -6.94 7.99
C SER A 58 -19.79 -7.73 8.17
N ALA A 59 -20.65 -7.74 7.15
CA ALA A 59 -21.82 -8.63 7.09
C ALA A 59 -21.43 -10.08 6.73
N ASP A 60 -20.25 -10.28 6.14
CA ASP A 60 -19.70 -11.61 5.85
C ASP A 60 -18.92 -12.11 7.08
N PRO A 61 -19.31 -13.26 7.67
CA PRO A 61 -18.72 -13.78 8.92
C PRO A 61 -17.26 -14.23 8.76
N SER A 62 -16.75 -14.32 7.53
CA SER A 62 -15.34 -14.60 7.26
C SER A 62 -14.43 -13.42 7.65
N TYR A 63 -15.00 -12.23 7.82
CA TYR A 63 -14.27 -10.99 8.10
C TYR A 63 -14.82 -10.29 9.34
N ASP A 64 -13.95 -9.57 10.04
CA ASP A 64 -14.30 -8.81 11.22
C ASP A 64 -14.65 -7.34 10.87
N LEU A 65 -14.06 -6.81 9.79
CA LEU A 65 -14.25 -5.44 9.31
C LEU A 65 -14.34 -5.36 7.78
N ASP A 66 -15.23 -4.51 7.28
CA ASP A 66 -15.17 -3.95 5.94
C ASP A 66 -14.32 -2.68 5.94
N TYR A 67 -13.43 -2.56 4.96
CA TYR A 67 -12.54 -1.41 4.81
C TYR A 67 -12.60 -0.83 3.40
N ARG A 68 -12.74 0.50 3.31
CA ARG A 68 -12.58 1.27 2.07
C ARG A 68 -11.64 2.44 2.29
N PHE A 69 -10.62 2.52 1.45
CA PHE A 69 -9.70 3.66 1.43
C PHE A 69 -10.24 4.77 0.52
N VAL A 70 -10.03 6.02 0.94
CA VAL A 70 -10.28 7.20 0.11
C VAL A 70 -9.06 8.11 0.15
N GLN A 71 -8.47 8.36 -1.02
CA GLN A 71 -7.40 9.35 -1.18
C GLN A 71 -8.03 10.71 -1.50
N CYS A 72 -7.75 11.72 -0.68
CA CYS A 72 -8.15 13.10 -0.96
C CYS A 72 -7.17 13.72 -1.96
N LEU A 73 -7.64 14.01 -3.16
CA LEU A 73 -6.94 14.74 -4.21
C LEU A 73 -7.18 16.26 -4.06
N PRO A 74 -6.48 17.14 -4.79
CA PRO A 74 -6.77 18.57 -4.78
C PRO A 74 -8.23 18.87 -5.16
N ASP A 75 -8.72 18.25 -6.24
CA ASP A 75 -10.04 18.55 -6.81
C ASP A 75 -11.06 17.39 -6.67
N GLY A 76 -10.87 16.50 -5.68
CA GLY A 76 -11.80 15.40 -5.46
C GLY A 76 -11.25 14.24 -4.64
N PHE A 77 -11.79 13.04 -4.91
CA PHE A 77 -11.49 11.83 -4.16
C PHE A 77 -11.21 10.65 -5.11
N ASP A 78 -10.22 9.83 -4.77
CA ASP A 78 -9.95 8.56 -5.46
C ASP A 78 -10.34 7.38 -4.57
N PHE A 79 -11.29 6.58 -5.05
CA PHE A 79 -11.84 5.39 -4.39
C PHE A 79 -11.29 4.07 -4.94
N ARG A 80 -10.42 4.13 -5.96
CA ARG A 80 -10.00 2.96 -6.74
C ARG A 80 -8.78 2.26 -6.17
N THR A 81 -8.19 2.79 -5.10
CA THR A 81 -6.91 2.31 -4.57
C THR A 81 -7.08 1.72 -3.19
N GLY A 82 -6.27 0.72 -2.86
CA GLY A 82 -6.05 0.31 -1.47
C GLY A 82 -4.95 1.14 -0.81
N CYS A 83 -4.91 1.16 0.53
CA CYS A 83 -3.78 1.69 1.29
C CYS A 83 -3.55 0.85 2.53
N GLY A 84 -2.46 0.07 2.56
CA GLY A 84 -2.15 -0.82 3.69
C GLY A 84 -1.81 -0.07 4.98
N HIS A 85 -1.18 1.12 4.88
CA HIS A 85 -0.93 1.97 6.04
C HIS A 85 -2.23 2.48 6.68
N SER A 86 -3.18 2.94 5.85
CA SER A 86 -4.49 3.39 6.34
C SER A 86 -5.36 2.24 6.83
N LEU A 87 -5.19 1.02 6.28
CA LEU A 87 -5.85 -0.18 6.78
C LEU A 87 -5.34 -0.54 8.18
N LEU A 88 -4.02 -0.60 8.38
CA LEU A 88 -3.44 -0.83 9.70
C LEU A 88 -3.88 0.27 10.69
N ALA A 89 -3.88 1.53 10.25
CA ALA A 89 -4.36 2.65 11.05
C ALA A 89 -5.84 2.46 11.45
N ALA A 90 -6.67 1.95 10.56
CA ALA A 90 -8.07 1.64 10.86
C ALA A 90 -8.22 0.50 11.88
N VAL A 91 -7.47 -0.59 11.71
CA VAL A 91 -7.45 -1.71 12.67
C VAL A 91 -7.02 -1.23 14.06
N VAL A 92 -5.90 -0.52 14.17
CA VAL A 92 -5.43 0.04 15.45
C VAL A 92 -6.43 1.05 16.02
N GLY A 93 -7.08 1.84 15.16
CA GLY A 93 -8.15 2.76 15.54
C GLY A 93 -9.35 2.05 16.19
N THR A 94 -9.66 0.81 15.80
CA THR A 94 -10.76 0.06 16.43
C THR A 94 -10.47 -0.32 17.89
N GLY A 95 -9.20 -0.47 18.26
CA GLY A 95 -8.80 -0.94 19.60
C GLY A 95 -9.19 -2.40 19.89
N ARG A 96 -9.58 -3.19 18.88
CA ARG A 96 -9.91 -4.61 19.07
C ARG A 96 -8.67 -5.41 19.49
N PRO A 97 -8.78 -6.30 20.49
CA PRO A 97 -7.70 -7.23 20.82
C PRO A 97 -7.61 -8.35 19.78
N GLY A 98 -6.41 -8.93 19.63
CA GLY A 98 -6.20 -10.10 18.78
C GLY A 98 -6.15 -9.80 17.27
N ALA A 99 -6.14 -10.87 16.48
CA ALA A 99 -6.10 -10.77 15.03
C ALA A 99 -7.40 -10.22 14.45
N VAL A 100 -7.30 -9.35 13.44
CA VAL A 100 -8.46 -8.75 12.76
C VAL A 100 -8.39 -9.07 11.27
N ARG A 101 -9.43 -9.75 10.76
CA ARG A 101 -9.63 -10.06 9.35
C ARG A 101 -10.42 -8.93 8.71
N VAL A 102 -9.87 -8.34 7.67
CA VAL A 102 -10.38 -7.15 7.01
C VAL A 102 -10.66 -7.47 5.55
N ARG A 103 -11.89 -7.19 5.11
CA ARG A 103 -12.26 -7.20 3.70
C ARG A 103 -11.99 -5.82 3.10
N ALA A 104 -10.98 -5.72 2.24
CA ALA A 104 -10.69 -4.49 1.52
C ALA A 104 -11.65 -4.33 0.33
N VAL A 105 -12.83 -3.75 0.58
CA VAL A 105 -13.98 -3.71 -0.36
C VAL A 105 -13.60 -3.18 -1.75
N THR A 106 -12.69 -2.21 -1.83
CA THR A 106 -12.25 -1.65 -3.12
C THR A 106 -11.44 -2.64 -3.96
N THR A 107 -10.54 -3.38 -3.34
CA THR A 107 -9.60 -4.25 -4.07
C THR A 107 -10.05 -5.70 -4.11
N GLY A 108 -11.00 -6.08 -3.26
CA GLY A 108 -11.41 -7.47 -3.04
C GLY A 108 -10.40 -8.27 -2.23
N ASP A 109 -9.37 -7.64 -1.67
CA ASP A 109 -8.34 -8.36 -0.93
C ASP A 109 -8.81 -8.72 0.49
N THR A 110 -8.38 -9.89 0.96
CA THR A 110 -8.42 -10.27 2.38
C THR A 110 -7.12 -9.85 3.04
N VAL A 111 -7.22 -9.06 4.11
CA VAL A 111 -6.06 -8.64 4.91
C VAL A 111 -6.25 -9.09 6.35
N VAL A 112 -5.23 -9.74 6.92
CA VAL A 112 -5.22 -10.11 8.33
C VAL A 112 -4.16 -9.28 9.05
N CYS A 113 -4.58 -8.50 10.05
CA CYS A 113 -3.68 -7.79 10.94
C CYS A 113 -3.56 -8.56 12.24
N VAL A 114 -2.37 -9.10 12.52
CA VAL A 114 -2.09 -9.91 13.71
C VAL A 114 -1.18 -9.10 14.65
N PRO A 115 -1.60 -8.80 15.89
CA PRO A 115 -0.72 -8.23 16.89
C PRO A 115 0.48 -9.16 17.14
N GLU A 116 1.68 -8.60 17.15
CA GLU A 116 2.89 -9.35 17.44
C GLU A 116 3.08 -9.50 18.96
N PRO A 117 3.65 -10.63 19.43
CA PRO A 117 3.97 -10.78 20.85
C PRO A 117 4.88 -9.66 21.36
N HIS A 118 4.68 -9.25 22.62
CA HIS A 118 5.57 -8.34 23.37
C HIS A 118 5.74 -6.93 22.77
N GLY A 119 4.72 -6.37 22.12
CA GLY A 119 4.74 -4.95 21.77
C GLY A 119 3.49 -4.44 21.04
N ALA A 120 3.49 -3.15 20.69
CA ALA A 120 2.42 -2.53 19.90
C ALA A 120 2.57 -2.72 18.37
N ALA A 121 3.26 -3.77 17.93
CA ALA A 121 3.51 -4.06 16.52
C ALA A 121 2.49 -5.05 15.97
N TYR A 122 2.35 -5.06 14.66
CA TYR A 122 1.46 -5.92 13.91
C TYR A 122 2.20 -6.53 12.72
N THR A 123 1.95 -7.81 12.48
CA THR A 123 2.16 -8.42 11.18
C THR A 123 0.91 -8.20 10.35
N VAL A 124 1.06 -7.61 9.16
CA VAL A 124 -0.05 -7.36 8.22
C VAL A 124 0.11 -8.30 7.03
N ARG A 125 -0.85 -9.20 6.84
CA ARG A 125 -0.80 -10.28 5.86
C ARG A 125 -1.89 -10.10 4.81
N LEU A 126 -1.55 -10.14 3.53
CA LEU A 126 -2.49 -10.18 2.41
C LEU A 126 -2.72 -11.65 2.03
N ASP A 127 -3.94 -12.13 2.25
CA ASP A 127 -4.34 -13.53 2.04
C ASP A 127 -5.07 -13.67 0.72
N ARG A 128 -4.30 -13.91 -0.34
CA ARG A 128 -4.85 -14.17 -1.67
C ARG A 128 -4.09 -15.31 -2.32
N VAL A 129 -4.71 -16.48 -2.30
CA VAL A 129 -4.21 -17.64 -3.02
C VAL A 129 -4.40 -17.42 -4.52
N THR A 130 -3.32 -17.44 -5.28
CA THR A 130 -3.35 -17.15 -6.72
C THR A 130 -2.17 -17.84 -7.42
N ALA A 131 -2.31 -18.18 -8.70
CA ALA A 131 -1.14 -18.62 -9.46
C ALA A 131 -0.16 -17.45 -9.60
N THR A 132 1.15 -17.74 -9.59
CA THR A 132 2.18 -16.70 -9.76
C THR A 132 2.07 -16.00 -11.12
N ALA A 133 1.60 -16.71 -12.16
CA ALA A 133 1.31 -16.13 -13.47
C ALA A 133 0.22 -15.05 -13.42
N ASP A 134 -0.81 -15.21 -12.58
CA ASP A 134 -1.93 -14.26 -12.43
C ASP A 134 -1.50 -12.94 -11.75
N LEU A 135 -0.27 -12.88 -11.24
CA LEU A 135 0.31 -11.66 -10.69
C LEU A 135 0.72 -10.66 -11.77
N LEU A 136 0.69 -11.03 -13.05
CA LEU A 136 1.15 -10.24 -14.18
C LEU A 136 -0.05 -9.68 -14.97
N PRO A 137 -0.46 -8.42 -14.77
CA PRO A 137 -1.61 -7.85 -15.49
C PRO A 137 -1.44 -7.80 -17.01
N THR A 138 -0.20 -7.83 -17.49
CA THR A 138 0.14 -7.84 -18.92
C THR A 138 0.39 -9.26 -19.46
N GLY A 139 0.28 -10.28 -18.61
CA GLY A 139 0.58 -11.68 -18.93
C GLY A 139 2.07 -11.97 -19.15
N ARG A 140 2.96 -10.98 -18.99
CA ARG A 140 4.41 -11.11 -19.21
C ARG A 140 5.22 -10.57 -18.04
N PRO A 141 6.38 -11.17 -17.75
CA PRO A 141 7.21 -10.75 -16.61
C PRO A 141 7.91 -9.41 -16.83
N ALA A 142 8.06 -8.98 -18.09
CA ALA A 142 8.71 -7.73 -18.45
C ALA A 142 8.01 -7.04 -19.64
N ASP A 143 7.97 -5.72 -19.57
CA ASP A 143 7.41 -4.79 -20.54
C ASP A 143 8.48 -3.76 -20.94
N ARG A 144 8.37 -3.14 -22.13
CA ARG A 144 9.19 -1.97 -22.51
C ARG A 144 8.35 -0.71 -22.49
N LEU A 145 8.67 0.23 -21.61
CA LEU A 145 7.96 1.52 -21.49
C LEU A 145 8.97 2.66 -21.41
N ARG A 146 8.82 3.68 -22.26
CA ARG A 146 9.69 4.88 -22.26
C ARG A 146 11.19 4.54 -22.31
N GLY A 147 11.56 3.52 -23.09
CA GLY A 147 12.95 3.06 -23.25
C GLY A 147 13.47 2.19 -22.11
N LEU A 148 12.66 1.92 -21.07
CA LEU A 148 13.05 1.12 -19.90
C LEU A 148 12.40 -0.26 -19.96
N THR A 149 13.11 -1.28 -19.47
CA THR A 149 12.51 -2.57 -19.17
C THR A 149 11.90 -2.50 -17.77
N VAL A 150 10.62 -2.84 -17.65
CA VAL A 150 9.88 -2.76 -16.39
C VAL A 150 9.14 -4.05 -16.13
N SER A 151 8.87 -4.36 -14.87
CA SER A 151 7.89 -5.41 -14.52
C SER A 151 6.65 -4.78 -13.94
N ILE A 152 5.49 -5.19 -14.45
CA ILE A 152 4.19 -4.78 -13.93
C ILE A 152 3.60 -5.95 -13.16
N VAL A 153 3.47 -5.80 -11.85
CA VAL A 153 3.01 -6.86 -10.94
C VAL A 153 1.80 -6.36 -10.17
N ARG A 154 0.86 -7.26 -9.84
CA ARG A 154 -0.32 -6.96 -9.03
C ARG A 154 -0.52 -7.99 -7.93
N TYR A 155 -0.27 -7.57 -6.70
CA TYR A 155 -0.72 -8.24 -5.48
C TYR A 155 -1.18 -7.15 -4.50
N GLY A 156 -2.50 -6.93 -4.41
CA GLY A 156 -3.09 -5.68 -3.95
C GLY A 156 -3.12 -4.61 -5.06
N ASN A 157 -2.50 -3.45 -4.82
CA ASN A 157 -2.38 -2.41 -5.84
C ASN A 157 -1.39 -2.84 -6.95
N PRO A 158 -1.65 -2.55 -8.24
CA PRO A 158 -0.66 -2.79 -9.29
C PRO A 158 0.54 -1.85 -9.14
N TYR A 159 1.74 -2.40 -9.30
CA TYR A 159 3.02 -1.71 -9.24
C TYR A 159 3.82 -1.92 -10.53
N VAL A 160 4.52 -0.85 -10.93
CA VAL A 160 5.58 -0.87 -11.94
C VAL A 160 6.91 -0.83 -11.22
N PHE A 161 7.77 -1.81 -11.48
CA PHE A 161 9.12 -1.87 -10.96
C PHE A 161 10.12 -1.60 -12.07
N VAL A 162 11.04 -0.67 -11.82
CA VAL A 162 12.11 -0.24 -12.74
C VAL A 162 13.45 -0.57 -12.09
N ASP A 163 14.42 -1.09 -12.86
CA ASP A 163 15.77 -1.33 -12.33
C ASP A 163 16.42 0.02 -12.05
N ALA A 164 16.95 0.21 -10.84
CA ALA A 164 17.64 1.43 -10.47
C ALA A 164 18.88 1.68 -11.35
N ARG A 165 19.53 0.62 -11.85
CA ARG A 165 20.67 0.72 -12.77
C ARG A 165 20.29 1.35 -14.12
N ASP A 166 19.10 1.05 -14.64
CA ASP A 166 18.57 1.68 -15.88
C ASP A 166 18.29 3.19 -15.70
N LEU A 167 18.29 3.67 -14.46
CA LEU A 167 18.17 5.08 -14.10
C LEU A 167 19.52 5.73 -13.80
N GLY A 168 20.63 4.99 -13.91
CA GLY A 168 21.97 5.45 -13.56
C GLY A 168 22.23 5.50 -12.05
N LEU A 169 21.50 4.71 -11.26
CA LEU A 169 21.62 4.66 -9.81
C LEU A 169 22.34 3.36 -9.46
N ASP A 170 23.60 3.48 -9.02
CA ASP A 170 24.54 2.37 -8.81
C ASP A 170 24.70 1.96 -7.34
N SER A 171 24.09 2.72 -6.42
CA SER A 171 24.17 2.50 -4.98
C SER A 171 22.85 2.81 -4.29
N ALA A 172 22.67 2.26 -3.08
CA ALA A 172 21.51 2.56 -2.24
C ALA A 172 21.43 4.06 -1.92
N GLN A 173 22.58 4.71 -1.69
CA GLN A 173 22.65 6.14 -1.44
C GLN A 173 22.15 6.93 -2.65
N ALA A 174 22.65 6.65 -3.86
CA ALA A 174 22.19 7.30 -5.08
C ALA A 174 20.68 7.11 -5.31
N LEU A 175 20.16 5.90 -5.04
CA LEU A 175 18.74 5.61 -5.14
C LEU A 175 17.89 6.42 -4.14
N PHE A 176 18.34 6.56 -2.90
CA PHE A 176 17.56 7.21 -1.85
C PHE A 176 17.62 8.75 -1.93
N THR A 177 18.70 9.30 -2.47
CA THR A 177 18.86 10.75 -2.72
C THR A 177 18.44 11.18 -4.12
N ALA A 178 17.89 10.28 -4.93
CA ALA A 178 17.49 10.55 -6.31
C ALA A 178 16.60 11.80 -6.43
N GLY A 179 17.02 12.72 -7.29
CA GLY A 179 16.41 14.04 -7.44
C GLY A 179 15.20 14.09 -8.39
N PRO A 180 14.73 15.31 -8.71
CA PRO A 180 13.54 15.55 -9.54
C PRO A 180 13.60 14.94 -10.95
N ALA A 181 14.78 14.82 -11.55
CA ALA A 181 14.93 14.24 -12.89
C ALA A 181 14.52 12.75 -12.92
N VAL A 182 14.99 11.96 -11.95
CA VAL A 182 14.61 10.55 -11.80
C VAL A 182 13.13 10.43 -11.46
N LEU A 183 12.62 11.28 -10.56
CA LEU A 183 11.21 11.34 -10.21
C LEU A 183 10.33 11.55 -11.47
N GLY A 184 10.70 12.50 -12.33
CA GLY A 184 10.01 12.77 -13.59
C GLY A 184 9.99 11.57 -14.53
N ARG A 185 11.13 10.86 -14.68
CA ARG A 185 11.21 9.62 -15.47
C ARG A 185 10.26 8.55 -14.94
N LEU A 186 10.24 8.31 -13.63
CA LEU A 186 9.34 7.33 -13.02
C LEU A 186 7.87 7.71 -13.18
N ILE A 187 7.51 8.99 -13.03
CA ILE A 187 6.15 9.49 -13.28
C ILE A 187 5.73 9.24 -14.73
N ALA A 188 6.62 9.47 -15.70
CA ALA A 188 6.36 9.23 -17.12
C ALA A 188 6.16 7.74 -17.44
N VAL A 189 6.98 6.85 -16.86
CA VAL A 189 6.83 5.39 -16.96
C VAL A 189 5.50 4.94 -16.36
N ARG A 190 5.16 5.43 -15.16
CA ARG A 190 3.90 5.11 -14.48
C ARG A 190 2.69 5.50 -15.34
N ALA A 191 2.71 6.70 -15.93
CA ALA A 191 1.64 7.14 -16.81
C ALA A 191 1.55 6.32 -18.11
N ALA A 192 2.66 5.80 -18.62
CA ALA A 192 2.65 4.86 -19.75
C ALA A 192 2.04 3.51 -19.35
N ALA A 193 2.43 2.98 -18.19
CA ALA A 193 1.87 1.75 -17.65
C ALA A 193 0.37 1.88 -17.34
N ALA A 194 -0.07 3.02 -16.82
CA ALA A 194 -1.49 3.31 -16.60
C ALA A 194 -2.29 3.13 -17.90
N ARG A 195 -1.85 3.75 -19.00
CA ARG A 195 -2.49 3.62 -20.31
C ARG A 195 -2.52 2.17 -20.80
N LEU A 196 -1.40 1.44 -20.64
CA LEU A 196 -1.32 0.02 -20.99
C LEU A 196 -2.34 -0.83 -20.24
N LEU A 197 -2.59 -0.51 -18.96
CA LEU A 197 -3.56 -1.20 -18.12
C LEU A 197 -5.01 -0.68 -18.25
N GLY A 198 -5.28 0.24 -19.18
CA GLY A 198 -6.61 0.87 -19.31
C GLY A 198 -6.98 1.76 -18.12
N LEU A 199 -6.00 2.26 -17.35
CA LEU A 199 -6.19 3.12 -16.20
C LEU A 199 -5.93 4.59 -16.54
N PRO A 200 -6.59 5.55 -15.85
CA PRO A 200 -6.35 6.97 -16.08
C PRO A 200 -4.90 7.36 -15.72
N PRO A 201 -4.12 7.94 -16.65
CA PRO A 201 -2.70 8.25 -16.42
C PRO A 201 -2.47 9.29 -15.31
N GLN A 202 -3.43 10.17 -15.06
CA GLN A 202 -3.46 11.13 -13.96
C GLN A 202 -3.90 10.50 -12.62
N GLY A 203 -4.43 9.28 -12.65
CA GLY A 203 -4.86 8.56 -11.46
C GLY A 203 -3.69 8.08 -10.60
N ALA A 204 -4.01 7.55 -9.42
CA ALA A 204 -3.03 7.11 -8.45
C ALA A 204 -2.46 5.69 -8.72
N LEU A 205 -2.93 5.00 -9.77
CA LEU A 205 -2.50 3.65 -10.16
C LEU A 205 -2.03 3.59 -11.63
N PRO A 206 -1.16 2.63 -11.99
CA PRO A 206 -0.39 1.80 -11.06
C PRO A 206 0.57 2.68 -10.23
N LYS A 207 1.08 2.12 -9.13
CA LYS A 207 2.18 2.74 -8.39
C LYS A 207 3.49 2.47 -9.13
N VAL A 208 4.56 3.20 -8.80
CA VAL A 208 5.88 2.98 -9.41
C VAL A 208 7.00 3.07 -8.38
N ALA A 209 8.00 2.21 -8.53
CA ALA A 209 9.22 2.25 -7.72
C ALA A 209 10.45 1.85 -8.54
N ALA A 210 11.58 2.48 -8.21
CA ALA A 210 12.90 2.01 -8.62
C ALA A 210 13.43 1.01 -7.57
N VAL A 211 14.01 -0.09 -8.04
CA VAL A 211 14.50 -1.19 -7.20
C VAL A 211 15.93 -1.54 -7.60
N GLY A 212 16.81 -1.72 -6.63
CA GLY A 212 18.18 -2.18 -6.84
C GLY A 212 18.58 -3.23 -5.80
N SER A 213 19.55 -4.06 -6.15
CA SER A 213 20.20 -5.00 -5.24
C SER A 213 21.63 -4.53 -5.03
N TYR A 214 21.89 -3.91 -3.87
CA TYR A 214 23.20 -3.34 -3.52
C TYR A 214 23.85 -4.02 -2.32
N ARG A 215 23.11 -4.90 -1.64
CA ARG A 215 23.54 -5.63 -0.45
C ARG A 215 23.01 -7.06 -0.50
N PRO A 216 23.82 -8.06 -0.09
CA PRO A 216 23.36 -9.44 0.06
C PRO A 216 22.06 -9.53 0.86
N GLY A 217 21.09 -10.27 0.33
CA GLY A 217 19.82 -10.59 0.99
C GLY A 217 18.84 -9.42 1.13
N ARG A 218 19.07 -8.31 0.41
CA ARG A 218 18.26 -7.09 0.53
C ARG A 218 17.96 -6.45 -0.81
N LEU A 219 16.75 -5.93 -0.96
CA LEU A 219 16.39 -5.03 -2.05
C LEU A 219 16.28 -3.60 -1.54
N SER A 220 16.96 -2.67 -2.18
CA SER A 220 16.77 -1.23 -1.95
C SER A 220 15.68 -0.71 -2.87
N VAL A 221 14.75 0.08 -2.32
CA VAL A 221 13.55 0.52 -3.04
C VAL A 221 13.23 1.98 -2.76
N ARG A 222 12.96 2.73 -3.83
CA ARG A 222 12.45 4.10 -3.75
C ARG A 222 11.16 4.23 -4.56
N ALA A 223 10.06 4.48 -3.86
CA ALA A 223 8.73 4.56 -4.44
C ALA A 223 8.24 6.00 -4.63
N VAL A 224 7.38 6.20 -5.61
CA VAL A 224 6.69 7.47 -5.86
C VAL A 224 5.30 7.44 -5.21
N THR A 225 4.94 8.51 -4.52
CA THR A 225 3.55 8.82 -4.12
C THR A 225 3.16 10.15 -4.74
N VAL A 226 2.23 10.15 -5.69
CA VAL A 226 1.89 11.38 -6.44
C VAL A 226 1.51 12.52 -5.48
N PRO A 227 2.14 13.71 -5.59
CA PRO A 227 3.06 14.15 -6.66
C PRO A 227 4.57 13.96 -6.41
N GLY A 228 5.01 13.36 -5.31
CA GLY A 228 6.43 13.30 -4.92
C GLY A 228 6.97 11.90 -4.59
N TRP A 229 8.11 11.88 -3.91
CA TRP A 229 8.68 10.66 -3.37
C TRP A 229 7.89 10.18 -2.15
N HIS A 230 7.64 8.88 -2.07
CA HIS A 230 7.13 8.27 -0.84
C HIS A 230 8.25 8.29 0.21
N PRO A 231 7.98 8.69 1.48
CA PRO A 231 9.02 8.80 2.50
C PRO A 231 9.74 7.47 2.74
N ALA A 232 8.98 6.38 2.78
CA ALA A 232 9.46 4.99 2.84
C ALA A 232 9.02 4.21 1.58
N LEU A 233 8.37 3.06 1.79
CA LEU A 233 7.58 2.32 0.79
C LEU A 233 6.16 2.12 1.32
N ALA A 234 5.14 2.18 0.47
CA ALA A 234 3.78 1.86 0.90
C ALA A 234 3.69 0.39 1.31
N LEU A 235 2.93 0.04 2.36
CA LEU A 235 2.76 -1.35 2.81
C LEU A 235 2.32 -2.27 1.66
N THR A 236 1.36 -1.85 0.83
CA THR A 236 0.93 -2.60 -0.36
C THR A 236 2.04 -2.71 -1.42
N GLY A 237 2.97 -1.77 -1.46
CA GLY A 237 4.15 -1.83 -2.32
C GLY A 237 5.17 -2.84 -1.83
N SER A 238 5.39 -2.95 -0.52
CA SER A 238 6.21 -4.01 0.09
C SER A 238 5.63 -5.39 -0.23
N VAL A 239 4.31 -5.54 -0.06
CA VAL A 239 3.57 -6.75 -0.40
C VAL A 239 3.70 -7.10 -1.88
N CYS A 240 3.47 -6.14 -2.78
CA CYS A 240 3.53 -6.39 -4.22
C CYS A 240 4.97 -6.66 -4.72
N LEU A 241 5.98 -6.01 -4.13
CA LEU A 241 7.38 -6.25 -4.46
C LEU A 241 7.80 -7.66 -4.08
N ALA A 242 7.44 -8.09 -2.86
CA ALA A 242 7.71 -9.44 -2.38
C ALA A 242 6.96 -10.51 -3.20
N ALA A 243 5.68 -10.28 -3.53
CA ALA A 243 4.95 -11.16 -4.43
C ALA A 243 5.65 -11.30 -5.79
N GLY A 244 6.17 -10.19 -6.34
CA GLY A 244 6.92 -10.19 -7.60
C GLY A 244 8.17 -11.08 -7.57
N THR A 245 8.83 -11.27 -6.42
CA THR A 245 10.04 -12.12 -6.37
C THR A 245 9.72 -13.60 -6.63
N THR A 246 8.47 -14.00 -6.45
CA THR A 246 7.97 -15.36 -6.69
C THR A 246 7.68 -15.67 -8.16
N VAL A 247 7.73 -14.66 -9.04
CA VAL A 247 7.43 -14.80 -10.47
C VAL A 247 8.73 -14.77 -11.30
N PRO A 248 9.17 -15.90 -11.88
CA PRO A 248 10.38 -15.95 -12.69
C PRO A 248 10.39 -14.92 -13.82
N GLY A 249 11.58 -14.37 -14.10
CA GLY A 249 11.79 -13.38 -15.16
C GLY A 249 11.38 -11.95 -14.81
N THR A 250 10.62 -11.72 -13.74
CA THR A 250 10.31 -10.35 -13.31
C THR A 250 11.55 -9.67 -12.73
N LEU A 251 11.59 -8.34 -12.76
CA LEU A 251 12.65 -7.56 -12.16
C LEU A 251 12.82 -7.86 -10.66
N PRO A 252 11.77 -7.88 -9.81
CA PRO A 252 11.92 -8.27 -8.41
C PRO A 252 12.55 -9.66 -8.25
N SER A 253 12.12 -10.64 -9.05
CA SER A 253 12.69 -11.98 -9.02
C SER A 253 14.15 -11.98 -9.40
N ARG A 254 14.54 -11.36 -10.53
CA ARG A 254 15.95 -11.27 -10.94
C ARG A 254 16.83 -10.60 -9.90
N LEU A 255 16.42 -9.44 -9.38
CA LEU A 255 17.19 -8.72 -8.35
C LEU A 255 17.31 -9.52 -7.05
N ALA A 256 16.30 -10.30 -6.70
CA ALA A 256 16.36 -11.20 -5.54
C ALA A 256 17.29 -12.42 -5.76
N HIS A 257 17.70 -12.72 -7.00
CA HIS A 257 18.62 -13.83 -7.32
C HIS A 257 20.00 -13.34 -7.84
N ASP A 258 20.16 -12.06 -8.18
CA ASP A 258 21.44 -11.47 -8.61
C ASP A 258 22.44 -11.40 -7.43
N GLY A 259 23.35 -12.37 -7.33
CA GLY A 259 24.73 -12.18 -6.86
C GLY A 259 25.12 -12.53 -5.41
N ASN A 260 24.23 -12.47 -4.42
CA ASN A 260 24.47 -12.97 -3.04
C ASN A 260 23.23 -12.84 -2.13
N ALA A 261 22.04 -12.67 -2.71
CA ALA A 261 20.79 -12.66 -1.96
C ALA A 261 20.34 -14.11 -1.74
N ALA A 262 21.00 -14.80 -0.81
CA ALA A 262 20.40 -15.97 -0.22
C ALA A 262 19.11 -15.50 0.46
N TYR A 263 17.97 -15.84 -0.14
CA TYR A 263 16.73 -15.98 0.59
C TYR A 263 17.03 -16.60 1.94
N GLU A 264 16.65 -15.96 3.04
CA GLU A 264 16.50 -16.72 4.27
C GLU A 264 15.25 -17.59 4.06
N ALA A 265 15.48 -18.83 3.64
CA ALA A 265 14.47 -19.86 3.59
C ALA A 265 14.02 -20.11 5.03
N CYS A 266 12.85 -19.57 5.39
CA CYS A 266 12.23 -19.86 6.68
C CYS A 266 11.67 -21.29 6.67
N SER A 267 11.28 -21.78 5.49
CA SER A 267 10.88 -23.16 5.23
C SER A 267 11.07 -23.50 3.74
N ARG A 268 10.63 -24.69 3.31
CA ARG A 268 10.59 -25.07 1.88
C ARG A 268 9.70 -24.15 1.03
N THR A 269 8.73 -23.49 1.64
CA THR A 269 7.68 -22.69 0.95
C THR A 269 7.68 -21.24 1.38
N ALA A 270 8.26 -20.92 2.54
CA ALA A 270 8.30 -19.59 3.11
C ALA A 270 9.68 -18.96 2.93
N ARG A 271 9.68 -17.72 2.44
CA ARG A 271 10.88 -16.92 2.18
C ARG A 271 10.72 -15.57 2.84
N SER A 272 11.79 -15.05 3.42
CA SER A 272 11.82 -13.69 3.95
C SER A 272 12.80 -12.80 3.20
N LEU A 273 12.51 -11.51 3.18
CA LEU A 273 13.32 -10.48 2.52
C LEU A 273 13.30 -9.20 3.34
N ARG A 274 14.43 -8.49 3.35
CA ARG A 274 14.50 -7.12 3.86
C ARG A 274 14.50 -6.13 2.70
N LEU A 275 13.61 -5.15 2.80
CA LEU A 275 13.48 -4.06 1.86
C LEU A 275 14.07 -2.80 2.48
N ASP A 276 15.23 -2.37 2.00
CA ASP A 276 15.84 -1.11 2.44
C ASP A 276 15.05 0.05 1.82
N THR A 277 14.48 0.89 2.68
CA THR A 277 13.77 2.12 2.27
C THR A 277 14.46 3.33 2.90
N PRO A 278 14.17 4.55 2.42
CA PRO A 278 14.79 5.76 2.97
C PRO A 278 14.44 6.06 4.43
N SER A 279 13.34 5.49 4.95
CA SER A 279 12.97 5.61 6.37
C SER A 279 13.39 4.39 7.20
N GLY A 280 14.21 3.49 6.65
CA GLY A 280 14.63 2.26 7.31
C GLY A 280 14.10 0.99 6.65
N PRO A 281 14.55 -0.19 7.13
CA PRO A 281 14.21 -1.47 6.53
C PRO A 281 12.76 -1.87 6.81
N VAL A 282 12.15 -2.57 5.86
CA VAL A 282 10.86 -3.24 6.00
C VAL A 282 11.06 -4.73 5.82
N HIS A 283 10.50 -5.52 6.72
CA HIS A 283 10.61 -6.98 6.69
C HIS A 283 9.35 -7.57 6.07
N VAL A 284 9.55 -8.42 5.07
CA VAL A 284 8.46 -9.11 4.39
C VAL A 284 8.72 -10.60 4.35
N SER A 285 7.64 -11.38 4.33
CA SER A 285 7.70 -12.81 4.03
C SER A 285 6.65 -13.18 3.00
N THR A 286 6.97 -14.21 2.21
CA THR A 286 6.09 -14.78 1.20
C THR A 286 5.96 -16.26 1.47
N GLU A 287 4.74 -16.79 1.48
CA GLU A 287 4.51 -18.22 1.41
C GLU A 287 3.99 -18.60 0.03
N ALA A 288 4.80 -19.33 -0.72
CA ALA A 288 4.55 -19.68 -2.11
C ALA A 288 4.98 -21.12 -2.41
N PRO A 289 4.16 -22.14 -2.09
CA PRO A 289 4.40 -23.50 -2.53
C PRO A 289 4.27 -23.62 -4.06
N ALA A 290 5.33 -24.11 -4.71
CA ALA A 290 5.39 -24.27 -6.17
C ALA A 290 5.04 -22.96 -6.91
N GLU A 291 4.09 -23.01 -7.86
CA GLU A 291 3.66 -21.88 -8.68
C GLU A 291 2.43 -21.16 -8.12
N ARG A 292 2.15 -21.31 -6.81
CA ARG A 292 1.02 -20.64 -6.17
C ARG A 292 1.50 -19.80 -5.01
N LEU A 293 1.20 -18.50 -5.06
CA LEU A 293 1.37 -17.60 -3.93
C LEU A 293 0.17 -17.75 -3.00
N GLN A 294 0.40 -18.10 -1.74
CA GLN A 294 -0.67 -18.21 -0.74
C GLN A 294 -0.92 -16.87 -0.05
N HIS A 295 0.15 -16.27 0.47
CA HIS A 295 0.06 -14.99 1.15
C HIS A 295 1.41 -14.25 1.16
N VAL A 296 1.35 -12.96 1.46
CA VAL A 296 2.51 -12.13 1.73
C VAL A 296 2.28 -11.34 3.01
N ALA A 297 3.25 -11.32 3.91
CA ALA A 297 3.20 -10.59 5.16
C ALA A 297 4.23 -9.47 5.22
N VAL A 298 3.89 -8.40 5.93
CA VAL A 298 4.78 -7.32 6.32
C VAL A 298 4.83 -7.26 7.84
N HIS A 299 6.02 -7.37 8.41
CA HIS A 299 6.22 -7.51 9.85
C HIS A 299 6.56 -6.19 10.53
N HIS A 300 6.43 -6.18 11.86
CA HIS A 300 6.85 -5.10 12.76
C HIS A 300 6.18 -3.76 12.46
N LYS A 301 4.94 -3.78 11.95
CA LYS A 301 4.23 -2.57 11.56
C LYS A 301 3.51 -1.96 12.75
N ARG A 302 3.70 -0.66 12.98
CA ARG A 302 3.11 0.07 14.10
C ARG A 302 2.19 1.17 13.60
N ALA A 303 1.17 1.49 14.39
CA ALA A 303 0.39 2.70 14.24
C ALA A 303 0.02 3.26 15.62
N ARG A 304 -0.20 4.58 15.68
CA ARG A 304 -0.56 5.29 16.90
C ARG A 304 -1.81 6.12 16.66
N VAL A 305 -2.77 6.00 17.57
CA VAL A 305 -3.92 6.91 17.61
C VAL A 305 -3.44 8.26 18.12
N LEU A 306 -3.60 9.30 17.30
CA LEU A 306 -3.23 10.67 17.63
C LEU A 306 -4.38 11.42 18.30
N GLU A 307 -5.60 11.20 17.82
CA GLU A 307 -6.80 11.82 18.34
C GLU A 307 -7.94 10.80 18.31
N ARG A 308 -8.64 10.65 19.43
CA ARG A 308 -9.85 9.83 19.54
C ARG A 308 -11.07 10.72 19.37
N ALA A 309 -12.15 10.15 18.86
CA ALA A 309 -13.48 10.77 18.98
C ALA A 309 -13.60 12.18 18.35
N VAL A 310 -12.92 12.39 17.23
CA VAL A 310 -12.90 13.68 16.51
C VAL A 310 -14.34 14.12 16.17
N PRO A 311 -14.75 15.34 16.56
CA PRO A 311 -16.09 15.84 16.33
C PRO A 311 -16.24 16.24 14.87
N LEU A 312 -16.83 15.35 14.07
CA LEU A 312 -17.08 15.60 12.66
C LEU A 312 -18.35 16.43 12.44
N PRO A 313 -18.47 17.19 11.34
CA PRO A 313 -19.58 18.09 11.04
C PRO A 313 -20.85 17.35 10.60
N TRP A 314 -21.21 16.25 11.27
CA TRP A 314 -22.41 15.44 10.99
C TRP A 314 -23.66 16.12 11.53
N ARG A 315 -24.00 17.25 10.93
CA ARG A 315 -25.35 17.82 10.88
C ARG A 315 -25.64 18.15 9.42
N ILE A 316 -25.79 17.11 8.60
CA ILE A 316 -26.37 17.25 7.26
C ILE A 316 -27.86 16.97 7.43
N ARG A 317 -28.67 17.94 7.00
CA ARG A 317 -30.12 18.02 7.19
C ARG A 317 -30.79 16.70 6.80
N VAL A 318 -31.59 16.15 7.70
CA VAL A 318 -32.76 15.37 7.31
C VAL A 318 -33.65 16.35 6.56
N THR A 319 -33.57 16.40 5.23
CA THR A 319 -34.70 16.92 4.47
C THR A 319 -35.78 15.86 4.55
N ALA A 320 -36.96 16.33 4.97
CA ALA A 320 -38.18 15.62 5.33
C ALA A 320 -38.56 14.46 4.40
#